data_AF-A0A0R2QD10-F1
#
_entry.id   AF-A0A0R2QD10-F1
#
_cell.length_a   1.000
_cell.length_b   1.000
_cell.length_c   1.000
_cell.angle_alpha   90.00
_cell.angle_beta   90.00
_cell.angle_gamma   90.00
#
_symmetry.space_group_name_H-M   'P 1'
#
loop_
_entity.id
_entity.type
_entity.pdbx_description
1 polymer ?
#
loop_
_entity_poly.entity_id
_entity_poly.type
_entity_poly.pdbx_seq_one_letter_code
_entity_poly.pdbx_strand_id
1 'polypeptide(L)'
;MKKRDLIQAVATHTDVDKKTATLLVEGTIDVILATVAKGEVVNISGFAKFAKINRPARMARNPATGEAVKVKAKTVAKISALKGFKDIALGVAPAPKLVTVRKPAAPAKPAPAAKKPAAKKPAAKKPVAKKKKK
;
A
#
# COMPACT_ATOMS: atom_id res chain seq x y z
N MET A 1 -12.71 -0.30 11.55
CA MET A 1 -11.73 0.05 10.51
C MET A 1 -11.84 -0.94 9.34
N LYS A 2 -12.34 -0.51 8.18
CA LYS A 2 -12.16 -1.19 6.87
C LYS A 2 -10.98 -0.54 6.12
N LYS A 3 -10.59 -1.05 4.93
CA LYS A 3 -9.45 -0.53 4.15
C LYS A 3 -9.54 0.99 3.92
N ARG A 4 -10.74 1.51 3.60
CA ARG A 4 -10.97 2.96 3.41
C ARG A 4 -10.71 3.77 4.68
N ASP A 5 -11.14 3.27 5.84
CA ASP A 5 -10.92 3.95 7.13
C ASP A 5 -9.45 3.88 7.53
N LEU A 6 -8.77 2.77 7.24
CA LEU A 6 -7.34 2.61 7.49
C LEU A 6 -6.53 3.63 6.68
N ILE A 7 -6.85 3.82 5.39
CA ILE A 7 -6.19 4.83 4.55
C ILE A 7 -6.41 6.24 5.13
N GLN A 8 -7.61 6.55 5.60
CA GLN A 8 -7.89 7.84 6.22
C GLN A 8 -7.12 8.02 7.53
N ALA A 9 -7.05 6.99 8.37
CA ALA A 9 -6.31 7.03 9.61
C ALA A 9 -4.80 7.20 9.37
N VAL A 10 -4.23 6.48 8.39
CA VAL A 10 -2.83 6.64 7.98
C VAL A 10 -2.59 8.05 7.45
N ALA A 11 -3.45 8.57 6.58
CA ALA A 11 -3.33 9.92 6.03
C ALA A 11 -3.34 11.01 7.12
N THR A 12 -4.15 10.84 8.16
CA THR A 12 -4.19 11.74 9.32
C THR A 12 -2.96 11.58 10.20
N HIS A 13 -2.51 10.34 10.42
CA HIS A 13 -1.38 10.03 11.30
C HIS A 13 -0.02 10.44 10.73
N THR A 14 0.14 10.37 9.40
CA THR A 14 1.40 10.68 8.72
C THR A 14 1.37 12.04 8.03
N ASP A 15 0.30 12.82 8.21
CA ASP A 15 0.10 14.14 7.57
C ASP A 15 0.31 14.13 6.04
N VAL A 16 -0.19 13.09 5.36
CA VAL A 16 -0.11 12.98 3.89
C VAL A 16 -1.48 13.09 3.24
N ASP A 17 -1.49 13.39 1.93
CA ASP A 17 -2.69 13.35 1.12
C ASP A 17 -3.29 11.95 1.04
N LYS A 18 -4.62 11.89 0.95
CA LYS A 18 -5.36 10.61 0.82
C LYS A 18 -4.88 9.78 -0.37
N LYS A 19 -4.51 10.42 -1.48
CA LYS A 19 -4.00 9.73 -2.68
C LYS A 19 -2.67 9.04 -2.38
N THR A 20 -1.75 9.75 -1.74
CA THR A 20 -0.44 9.22 -1.35
C THR A 20 -0.58 8.12 -0.29
N ALA A 21 -1.48 8.30 0.69
CA ALA A 21 -1.78 7.25 1.67
C ALA A 21 -2.34 5.97 1.03
N THR A 22 -3.22 6.09 0.02
CA THR A 22 -3.70 4.93 -0.74
C THR A 22 -2.55 4.19 -1.41
N LEU A 23 -1.69 4.92 -2.13
CA LEU A 23 -0.54 4.33 -2.83
C LEU A 23 0.43 3.63 -1.87
N LEU A 24 0.69 4.24 -0.71
CA LEU A 24 1.56 3.66 0.31
C LEU A 24 0.98 2.36 0.89
N VAL A 25 -0.30 2.36 1.26
CA VAL A 25 -0.96 1.17 1.82
C VAL A 25 -1.03 0.05 0.79
N GLU A 26 -1.42 0.35 -0.44
CA GLU A 26 -1.52 -0.63 -1.52
C GLU A 26 -0.16 -1.16 -1.93
N GLY A 27 0.82 -0.28 -2.15
CA GLY A 27 2.18 -0.67 -2.50
C GLY A 27 2.83 -1.52 -1.42
N THR A 28 2.59 -1.24 -0.13
CA THR A 28 3.10 -2.08 0.96
C THR A 28 2.52 -3.50 0.89
N ILE A 29 1.21 -3.63 0.65
CA ILE A 29 0.56 -4.94 0.50
C ILE A 29 1.15 -5.68 -0.70
N ASP A 30 1.29 -5.01 -1.84
CA ASP A 30 1.79 -5.63 -3.07
C ASP A 30 3.24 -6.11 -2.92
N VAL A 31 4.11 -5.32 -2.30
CA VAL A 31 5.50 -5.72 -2.02
C VAL A 31 5.55 -6.94 -1.11
N ILE A 32 4.70 -7.00 -0.07
CA ILE A 32 4.62 -8.17 0.82
C ILE A 32 4.14 -9.41 0.05
N LEU A 33 3.13 -9.27 -0.81
CA LEU A 33 2.62 -10.38 -1.60
C LEU A 33 3.66 -10.89 -2.60
N ALA A 34 4.35 -9.99 -3.30
CA ALA A 34 5.36 -10.33 -4.29
C ALA A 34 6.58 -11.02 -3.66
N THR A 35 7.04 -10.56 -2.51
CA THR A 35 8.18 -11.17 -1.78
C THR A 35 7.81 -12.54 -1.21
N VAL A 36 6.64 -12.69 -0.60
CA VAL A 36 6.18 -13.98 -0.08
C VAL A 36 5.92 -14.99 -1.22
N ALA A 37 5.45 -14.53 -2.39
CA ALA A 37 5.25 -15.39 -3.55
C ALA A 37 6.57 -16.07 -4.00
N LYS A 38 7.68 -15.31 -3.96
CA LYS A 38 9.04 -15.80 -4.25
C LYS A 38 9.58 -16.79 -3.21
N GLY A 39 8.91 -16.92 -2.06
CA GLY A 39 9.35 -17.77 -0.95
C GLY A 39 10.24 -17.06 0.07
N GLU A 40 10.46 -15.76 -0.11
CA GLU A 40 11.16 -14.94 0.86
C GLU A 40 10.28 -14.64 2.07
N VAL A 41 10.94 -14.30 3.18
CA VAL A 41 10.29 -14.02 4.45
C VAL A 41 10.30 -12.52 4.70
N VAL A 42 9.11 -11.94 4.88
CA VAL A 42 8.98 -10.53 5.27
C VAL A 42 8.79 -10.46 6.77
N ASN A 43 9.68 -9.77 7.46
CA ASN A 43 9.60 -9.56 8.90
C ASN A 43 9.39 -8.07 9.20
N ILE A 44 8.19 -7.70 9.65
CA ILE A 44 7.89 -6.35 10.11
C ILE A 44 8.00 -6.37 11.64
N SER A 45 9.13 -5.89 12.15
CA SER A 45 9.43 -5.84 13.59
C SER A 45 8.30 -5.20 14.38
N GLY A 46 7.92 -5.81 15.49
CA GLY A 46 6.83 -5.32 16.35
C GLY A 46 5.42 -5.63 15.83
N PHE A 47 5.25 -6.09 14.58
CA PHE A 47 3.94 -6.38 14.00
C PHE A 47 3.79 -7.87 13.64
N ALA A 48 4.31 -8.28 12.49
CA ALA A 48 4.05 -9.59 11.93
C ALA A 48 5.20 -10.10 11.04
N LYS A 49 5.33 -11.43 11.00
CA LYS A 49 6.20 -12.16 10.08
C LYS A 49 5.35 -12.89 9.05
N PHE A 50 5.60 -12.65 7.78
CA PHE A 50 4.95 -13.28 6.64
C PHE A 50 5.92 -14.26 6.00
N ALA A 51 5.50 -15.51 5.86
CA ALA A 51 6.33 -16.56 5.29
C ALA A 51 5.51 -17.56 4.48
N LYS A 52 6.12 -18.06 3.41
CA LYS A 52 5.66 -19.23 2.68
C LYS A 52 6.29 -20.46 3.33
N ILE A 53 5.47 -21.36 3.87
CA ILE A 53 5.95 -22.54 4.60
C ILE A 53 5.56 -23.80 3.85
N ASN A 54 6.56 -24.62 3.54
CA ASN A 54 6.34 -25.96 3.02
C ASN A 54 6.00 -26.89 4.18
N ARG A 55 4.77 -27.43 4.17
CA ARG A 55 4.37 -28.48 5.11
C ARG A 55 4.66 -29.84 4.49
N PRO A 56 5.50 -30.69 5.12
CA PRO A 56 5.81 -32.00 4.59
C PRO A 56 4.56 -32.89 4.62
N ALA A 57 4.59 -33.94 3.81
CA ALA A 57 3.54 -34.95 3.82
C ALA A 57 3.49 -35.62 5.20
N ARG A 58 2.28 -35.84 5.71
CA ARG A 58 2.07 -36.47 7.02
C ARG A 58 0.79 -37.28 7.03
N MET A 59 0.73 -38.26 7.92
CA MET A 59 -0.52 -38.97 8.23
C MET A 59 -1.41 -38.06 9.09
N ALA A 60 -2.66 -37.88 8.68
CA ALA A 60 -3.69 -37.24 9.49
C ALA A 60 -4.88 -38.19 9.65
N ARG A 61 -5.57 -38.11 10.77
CA ARG A 61 -6.73 -38.97 11.04
C ARG A 61 -7.98 -38.27 10.54
N ASN A 62 -8.85 -38.98 9.83
CA ASN A 62 -10.16 -38.45 9.46
C ASN A 62 -11.01 -38.32 10.75
N PRO A 63 -11.46 -37.11 11.13
CA PRO A 63 -12.27 -36.93 12.34
C PRO A 63 -13.61 -37.68 12.30
N ALA A 64 -14.13 -38.05 11.12
CA ALA A 64 -15.39 -38.76 11.00
C ALA A 64 -15.24 -40.30 11.08
N THR A 65 -14.18 -40.88 10.50
CA THR A 65 -14.02 -42.34 10.38
C THR A 65 -12.85 -42.91 11.19
N GLY A 66 -11.97 -42.07 11.73
CA GLY A 66 -10.81 -42.52 12.50
C GLY A 66 -9.70 -43.17 11.65
N GLU A 67 -9.87 -43.29 10.33
CA GLU A 67 -8.88 -43.86 9.43
C GLU A 67 -7.69 -42.93 9.22
N ALA A 68 -6.51 -43.52 8.98
CA ALA A 68 -5.29 -42.78 8.68
C ALA A 68 -5.27 -42.38 7.20
N VAL A 69 -5.35 -41.06 6.94
CA VAL A 69 -5.32 -40.48 5.59
C VAL A 69 -3.98 -39.78 5.37
N LYS A 70 -3.34 -40.07 4.24
CA LYS A 70 -2.09 -39.40 3.84
C LYS A 70 -2.38 -37.98 3.35
N VAL A 71 -1.93 -36.97 4.10
CA VAL A 71 -1.96 -35.57 3.66
C VAL A 71 -0.71 -35.30 2.85
N LYS A 72 -0.89 -34.97 1.56
CA LYS A 72 0.21 -34.61 0.64
C LYS A 72 0.94 -33.37 1.16
N ALA A 73 2.23 -33.26 0.80
CA ALA A 73 3.00 -32.05 1.07
C ALA A 73 2.32 -30.86 0.39
N LYS A 74 2.20 -29.75 1.11
CA LYS A 74 1.58 -28.54 0.58
C LYS A 74 2.27 -27.30 1.11
N THR A 75 2.37 -26.29 0.25
CA THR A 75 2.84 -24.99 0.65
C THR A 75 1.68 -24.15 1.15
N VAL A 76 1.87 -23.51 2.30
CA VAL A 76 0.86 -22.63 2.91
C VAL A 76 1.47 -21.28 3.22
N ALA A 77 0.68 -20.21 3.07
CA ALA A 77 1.02 -18.91 3.61
C ALA A 77 0.81 -18.92 5.13
N LYS A 78 1.78 -18.43 5.88
CA LYS A 78 1.68 -18.24 7.33
C LYS A 78 2.00 -16.80 7.70
N ILE A 79 1.11 -16.20 8.48
CA ILE A 79 1.33 -14.93 9.16
C ILE A 79 1.52 -15.26 10.64
N SER A 80 2.62 -14.80 11.23
CA SER A 80 2.92 -14.97 12.65
C SER A 80 2.95 -13.62 13.33
N ALA A 81 2.06 -13.40 14.30
CA ALA A 81 2.10 -12.21 15.14
C ALA A 81 3.37 -12.20 16.01
N LEU A 82 4.07 -11.07 16.00
CA LEU A 82 5.27 -10.88 16.83
C LEU A 82 4.90 -10.35 18.21
N LYS A 83 5.89 -10.29 19.11
CA LYS A 83 5.73 -9.88 20.51
C LYS A 83 5.01 -8.52 20.63
N GLY A 84 5.45 -7.51 19.87
CA GLY A 84 4.84 -6.17 19.91
C GLY A 84 3.33 -6.18 19.64
N PHE A 85 2.88 -6.92 18.62
CA PHE A 85 1.46 -7.04 18.31
C PHE A 85 0.71 -7.81 19.40
N LYS A 86 1.27 -8.92 19.88
CA LYS A 86 0.65 -9.74 20.94
C LYS A 86 0.51 -8.97 22.24
N ASP A 87 1.54 -8.26 22.66
CA ASP A 87 1.55 -7.52 23.92
C ASP A 87 0.51 -6.39 23.90
N ILE A 88 0.37 -5.68 22.78
CA ILE A 88 -0.65 -4.62 22.63
C ILE A 88 -2.05 -5.24 22.52
N ALA A 89 -2.22 -6.32 21.76
CA ALA A 89 -3.52 -6.97 21.58
C ALA A 89 -4.05 -7.62 22.86
N LEU A 90 -3.16 -8.11 23.73
CA LEU A 90 -3.49 -8.71 25.02
C LEU A 90 -3.46 -7.69 26.18
N GLY A 91 -3.18 -6.41 25.91
CA GLY A 91 -3.21 -5.34 26.91
C GLY A 91 -2.00 -5.28 27.86
N VAL A 92 -0.94 -6.02 27.56
CA VAL A 92 0.32 -6.06 28.34
C VAL A 92 1.17 -4.81 28.09
N ALA A 93 1.02 -4.14 26.93
CA ALA A 93 1.71 -2.91 26.58
C ALA A 93 0.72 -1.82 26.09
N PRO A 94 0.99 -0.53 26.35
CA PRO A 94 0.11 0.55 25.92
C PRO A 94 0.08 0.67 24.38
N ALA A 95 -1.11 0.87 23.83
CA ALA A 95 -1.29 1.06 22.39
C ALA A 95 -0.57 2.34 21.91
N PRO A 96 0.00 2.32 20.68
CA PRO A 96 0.61 3.52 20.10
C PRO A 96 -0.44 4.63 19.98
N LYS A 97 -0.07 5.83 20.41
CA LYS A 97 -0.93 7.01 20.33
C LYS A 97 -1.08 7.41 18.88
N LEU A 98 -2.28 7.21 18.32
CA LEU A 98 -2.58 7.67 16.98
C LEU A 98 -2.78 9.20 17.00
N VAL A 99 -2.06 9.93 16.15
CA VAL A 99 -2.31 11.36 15.92
C VAL A 99 -3.66 11.50 15.21
N THR A 100 -4.67 11.98 15.94
CA THR A 100 -6.04 12.18 15.44
C THR A 100 -6.36 13.64 15.09
N VAL A 101 -5.44 14.57 15.38
CA VAL A 101 -5.62 16.00 15.13
C VAL A 101 -4.75 16.43 13.97
N ARG A 102 -5.36 16.56 12.78
CA ARG A 102 -4.80 17.37 11.71
C ARG A 102 -4.77 18.82 12.18
N LYS A 103 -3.57 19.39 12.38
CA LYS A 103 -3.43 20.85 12.39
C LYS A 103 -3.88 21.33 10.99
N PRO A 104 -4.80 22.30 10.86
CA PRO A 104 -5.20 22.78 9.55
C PRO A 104 -3.97 23.37 8.88
N ALA A 105 -3.43 22.67 7.88
CA ALA A 105 -2.53 23.29 6.93
C ALA A 105 -3.33 24.41 6.26
N ALA A 106 -2.81 25.64 6.37
CA ALA A 106 -3.41 26.85 5.84
C ALA A 106 -3.86 26.64 4.38
N PRO A 107 -5.00 27.23 3.96
CA PRO A 107 -5.48 27.08 2.60
C PRO A 107 -4.41 27.59 1.64
N ALA A 108 -3.86 26.68 0.83
CA ALA A 108 -3.14 27.06 -0.37
C ALA A 108 -4.10 27.93 -1.19
N LYS A 109 -3.77 29.22 -1.30
CA LYS A 109 -4.50 30.20 -2.10
C LYS A 109 -4.84 29.58 -3.47
N PRO A 110 -6.07 29.76 -3.98
CA PRO A 110 -6.41 29.27 -5.30
C PRO A 110 -5.53 29.99 -6.33
N ALA A 111 -4.73 29.22 -7.07
CA ALA A 111 -4.12 29.71 -8.31
C ALA A 111 -5.26 30.11 -9.26
N PRO A 112 -5.28 31.33 -9.80
CA PRO A 112 -6.38 31.82 -10.61
C PRO A 112 -6.49 31.02 -11.91
N ALA A 113 -7.73 30.64 -12.22
CA ALA A 113 -8.13 29.96 -13.44
C ALA A 113 -7.71 30.75 -14.70
N ALA A 114 -6.76 30.20 -15.46
CA ALA A 114 -6.56 30.61 -16.85
C ALA A 114 -7.65 29.96 -17.72
N LYS A 115 -8.77 30.67 -17.87
CA LYS A 115 -9.78 30.39 -18.91
C LYS A 115 -9.14 30.59 -20.29
N LYS A 116 -9.24 29.55 -21.11
CA LYS A 116 -9.05 29.53 -22.56
C LYS A 116 -9.96 30.58 -23.23
N PRO A 117 -9.52 31.22 -24.33
CA PRO A 117 -10.44 31.55 -25.41
C PRO A 117 -10.01 30.90 -26.73
N ALA A 118 -10.97 30.28 -27.41
CA ALA A 118 -10.82 29.72 -28.75
C ALA A 118 -11.04 30.79 -29.84
N ALA A 119 -10.28 30.62 -30.93
CA ALA A 119 -10.53 31.00 -32.32
C ALA A 119 -10.55 32.48 -32.75
N LYS A 120 -9.55 32.88 -33.56
CA LYS A 120 -9.72 33.63 -34.82
C LYS A 120 -8.57 33.29 -35.79
N LYS A 121 -8.92 32.79 -36.99
CA LYS A 121 -8.06 32.64 -38.18
C LYS A 121 -7.92 34.03 -38.85
N PRO A 122 -6.75 34.40 -39.42
CA PRO A 122 -6.64 34.50 -40.90
C PRO A 122 -5.24 34.09 -41.41
N ALA A 123 -5.16 33.26 -42.46
CA ALA A 123 -4.95 33.63 -43.86
C ALA A 123 -3.49 33.99 -44.24
N ALA A 124 -3.02 33.32 -45.29
CA ALA A 124 -1.67 33.32 -45.84
C ALA A 124 -1.18 34.68 -46.39
N LYS A 125 0.14 34.90 -46.41
CA LYS A 125 0.89 35.60 -47.49
C LYS A 125 2.43 35.52 -47.30
N LYS A 126 3.07 34.82 -48.24
CA LYS A 126 4.41 34.88 -48.86
C LYS A 126 5.72 35.19 -48.07
N PRO A 127 6.83 34.48 -48.38
CA PRO A 127 8.18 34.71 -47.86
C PRO A 127 9.03 35.59 -48.80
N VAL A 128 9.76 36.60 -48.31
CA VAL A 128 10.92 37.18 -49.03
C VAL A 128 11.92 37.87 -48.07
N ALA A 129 13.20 37.67 -48.39
CA ALA A 129 14.38 38.51 -48.11
C ALA A 129 15.15 38.31 -46.78
N LYS A 130 16.35 37.73 -46.88
CA LYS A 130 17.59 38.54 -47.00
C LYS A 130 18.77 37.71 -47.50
N LYS A 131 19.32 38.17 -48.63
CA LYS A 131 20.57 37.75 -49.29
C LYS A 131 21.63 38.80 -48.96
N LYS A 132 22.88 38.36 -48.79
CA LYS A 132 24.17 39.08 -48.93
C LYS A 132 24.62 40.12 -47.87
N LYS A 133 25.76 39.81 -47.25
CA LYS A 133 27.04 40.56 -47.19
C LYS A 133 28.03 39.63 -46.45
N LYS A 134 29.30 39.49 -46.80
CA LYS A 134 30.21 40.16 -47.71
C LYS A 134 31.31 39.15 -48.05
#